data_AF-A0A348N7Z6-F1
#
_entry.id   AF-A0A348N7Z6-F1
#
_cell.length_a   1.000
_cell.length_b   1.000
_cell.length_c   1.000
_cell.angle_alpha   90.00
_cell.angle_beta   90.00
_cell.angle_gamma   90.00
#
_symmetry.space_group_name_H-M   'P 1'
#
loop_
_entity.id
_entity.type
_entity.pdbx_description
1 polymer ?
#
loop_
_entity_poly.entity_id
_entity_poly.type
_entity_poly.pdbx_seq_one_letter_code
_entity_poly.pdbx_strand_id
1 'polypeptide(L)' 'MSNKSTVIALAGKGGVGKTSLSAAIVRILTEEKKDKKILAIDADPAIGLSVALGVDVAETLDDIRLQVAK' A
#
# COMPACT_ATOMS: atom_id res chain seq x y z
N MET A 1 -5.47 22.11 -12.66
CA MET A 1 -5.10 20.85 -13.35
C MET A 1 -5.79 19.70 -12.63
N SER A 2 -6.54 18.87 -13.34
CA SER A 2 -7.15 17.66 -12.73
C SER A 2 -6.02 16.69 -12.38
N ASN A 3 -5.76 16.48 -11.09
CA ASN A 3 -4.85 15.43 -10.62
C ASN A 3 -5.53 14.09 -10.85
N LYS A 4 -5.35 13.53 -12.05
CA LYS A 4 -5.86 12.22 -12.39
C LYS A 4 -5.01 11.15 -11.71
N SER A 5 -5.58 10.46 -10.74
CA SER A 5 -4.96 9.30 -10.10
C SER A 5 -5.04 8.08 -11.02
N THR A 6 -3.92 7.37 -11.16
CA THR A 6 -3.88 6.04 -11.78
C THR A 6 -4.05 4.99 -10.70
N VAL A 7 -5.01 4.08 -10.87
CA VAL A 7 -5.29 2.99 -9.93
C VAL A 7 -4.83 1.67 -10.54
N ILE A 8 -4.05 0.90 -9.80
CA ILE A 8 -3.62 -0.45 -10.15
C ILE A 8 -4.19 -1.39 -9.10
N ALA A 9 -5.00 -2.35 -9.51
CA ALA A 9 -5.62 -3.34 -8.63
C ALA A 9 -5.16 -4.74 -9.00
N LEU A 10 -4.80 -5.55 -8.00
CA LEU A 10 -4.33 -6.92 -8.17
C LEU A 10 -5.36 -7.88 -7.57
N ALA A 11 -5.91 -8.76 -8.42
CA ALA A 11 -6.92 -9.75 -8.04
C ALA A 11 -6.47 -11.16 -8.44
N GLY A 12 -7.01 -12.17 -7.75
CA GLY A 12 -6.66 -13.57 -7.98
C GLY A 12 -6.84 -14.44 -6.73
N LYS A 13 -6.79 -15.76 -6.91
CA LYS A 13 -6.95 -16.76 -5.83
C LYS A 13 -5.92 -16.58 -4.70
N GLY A 14 -6.19 -17.12 -3.52
CA GLY A 14 -5.20 -17.21 -2.43
C GLY A 14 -3.92 -17.93 -2.89
N GLY A 15 -2.75 -17.43 -2.46
CA GLY A 15 -1.45 -18.08 -2.72
C GLY A 15 -0.84 -17.85 -4.10
N VAL A 16 -1.47 -17.11 -5.02
CA VAL A 16 -0.93 -16.85 -6.38
C VAL A 16 0.15 -15.76 -6.46
N GLY A 17 0.60 -15.23 -5.31
CA GLY A 17 1.69 -14.25 -5.25
C GLY A 17 1.28 -12.78 -5.39
N LYS A 18 -0.01 -12.44 -5.19
CA LYS A 18 -0.51 -11.05 -5.29
C LYS A 18 0.28 -10.06 -4.43
N THR A 19 0.47 -10.37 -3.15
CA THR A 19 1.19 -9.52 -2.19
C THR A 19 2.64 -9.30 -2.60
N SER A 20 3.32 -10.35 -3.08
CA SER A 20 4.70 -10.26 -3.59
C SER A 20 4.79 -9.35 -4.82
N LEU A 21 3.84 -9.48 -5.74
CA LEU A 21 3.78 -8.63 -6.93
C LEU A 21 3.43 -7.17 -6.57
N SER A 22 2.49 -6.95 -5.64
CA SER A 22 2.18 -5.62 -5.09
C SER A 22 3.43 -4.95 -4.52
N ALA A 23 4.21 -5.66 -3.70
CA ALA A 23 5.44 -5.13 -3.10
C ALA A 23 6.47 -4.74 -4.16
N ALA A 24 6.67 -5.59 -5.18
CA ALA A 24 7.58 -5.29 -6.28
C ALA A 24 7.15 -4.04 -7.08
N ILE A 25 5.85 -3.92 -7.38
CA ILE A 25 5.31 -2.75 -8.09
C ILE A 25 5.51 -1.48 -7.26
N VAL A 26 5.18 -1.51 -5.96
CA VAL A 26 5.34 -0.35 -5.07
C VAL A 26 6.81 0.07 -5.03
N ARG A 27 7.74 -0.88 -4.84
CA ARG A 27 9.18 -0.61 -4.84
C ARG A 27 9.62 0.09 -6.13
N ILE A 28 9.31 -0.48 -7.30
CA ILE A 28 9.69 0.08 -8.60
C ILE A 28 9.09 1.48 -8.78
N LEU A 29 7.81 1.68 -8.43
CA LEU A 29 7.18 2.99 -8.54
C LEU A 29 7.84 4.03 -7.64
N THR A 30 8.22 3.66 -6.40
CA THR A 30 8.90 4.58 -5.49
C THR A 30 10.32 4.93 -5.94
N GLU A 31 11.04 3.99 -6.55
CA GLU A 31 12.39 4.19 -7.08
C GLU A 31 12.37 5.09 -8.33
N GLU A 32 11.43 4.84 -9.26
CA GLU A 32 11.36 5.48 -10.57
C GLU A 32 10.54 6.79 -10.60
N LYS A 33 9.58 6.97 -9.68
CA LYS A 33 8.64 8.11 -9.67
C LYS A 33 8.77 8.95 -8.40
N LYS A 34 9.96 9.47 -8.15
CA LYS A 34 10.29 10.26 -6.94
C LYS A 34 9.44 11.53 -6.75
N ASP A 35 8.86 12.08 -7.80
CA ASP A 35 7.98 13.26 -7.77
C ASP A 35 6.50 12.92 -7.53
N LYS A 36 6.15 11.62 -7.47
CA LYS A 36 4.77 11.15 -7.32
C LYS A 36 4.49 10.68 -5.91
N LYS A 37 3.24 10.91 -5.48
CA LYS A 37 2.70 10.31 -4.26
C LYS A 37 2.18 8.92 -4.59
N ILE A 38 2.77 7.90 -3.97
CA ILE A 38 2.37 6.51 -4.11
C ILE A 38 1.58 6.11 -2.86
N LEU A 39 0.36 5.62 -3.05
CA LEU A 39 -0.49 5.07 -2.00
C LEU A 39 -0.64 3.57 -2.23
N ALA A 40 -0.08 2.77 -1.33
CA ALA A 40 -0.24 1.32 -1.31
C ALA A 40 -1.34 0.94 -0.31
N ILE A 41 -2.28 0.10 -0.73
CA ILE A 41 -3.40 -0.36 0.10
C ILE A 41 -3.36 -1.89 0.10
N ASP A 42 -3.22 -2.48 1.29
CA ASP A 42 -3.44 -3.92 1.50
C ASP A 42 -4.89 -4.13 1.91
N ALA A 43 -5.65 -4.84 1.07
CA ALA A 43 -7.05 -5.17 1.32
C ALA A 43 -7.21 -6.59 1.91
N ASP A 44 -6.09 -7.31 2.10
CA ASP A 44 -6.10 -8.62 2.75
C ASP A 44 -6.07 -8.46 4.27
N PRO A 45 -6.99 -9.11 5.03
CA PRO A 45 -6.95 -9.09 6.50
C PRO A 45 -5.64 -9.66 7.07
N ALA A 46 -4.98 -10.57 6.35
CA ALA A 46 -3.65 -11.05 6.70
C ALA A 46 -2.62 -10.00 6.28
N ILE A 47 -2.20 -9.14 7.24
CA ILE A 47 -1.18 -8.11 7.05
C ILE A 47 0.03 -8.70 6.33
N GLY A 48 0.18 -8.43 5.04
CA GLY A 48 1.20 -9.05 4.21
C GLY A 48 2.08 -8.05 3.48
N LEU A 49 1.51 -6.92 3.06
CA LEU A 49 2.22 -5.97 2.20
C LEU A 49 3.31 -5.19 2.95
N SER A 50 3.05 -4.72 4.17
CA SER A 50 4.04 -4.00 4.98
C SER A 50 5.24 -4.90 5.30
N VAL A 51 4.98 -6.17 5.64
CA VAL A 51 6.01 -7.19 5.86
C VAL A 51 6.82 -7.44 4.59
N ALA A 52 6.15 -7.61 3.45
CA ALA A 52 6.83 -7.81 2.16
C ALA A 52 7.68 -6.62 1.73
N LEU A 53 7.31 -5.40 2.14
CA LEU A 53 8.07 -4.18 1.91
C LEU A 53 9.16 -3.92 2.95
N GLY A 54 9.18 -4.67 4.06
CA GLY A 54 10.10 -4.43 5.17
C GLY A 54 9.84 -3.09 5.88
N VAL A 55 8.58 -2.67 5.96
CA VAL A 55 8.17 -1.40 6.57
C VAL A 55 7.54 -1.65 7.93
N ASP A 56 8.08 -0.99 8.95
CA ASP A 56 7.48 -0.94 10.28
C ASP A 56 6.28 0.02 10.28
N VAL A 57 5.12 -0.48 10.68
CA VAL A 57 3.89 0.31 10.76
C VAL A 57 3.87 1.05 12.09
N ALA A 58 4.07 2.37 12.05
CA ALA A 58 4.13 3.21 13.25
C ALA A 58 2.76 3.68 13.76
N GLU A 59 1.79 3.82 12.85
CA GLU A 59 0.46 4.34 13.15
C GLU A 59 -0.58 3.66 12.25
N THR A 60 -1.76 3.39 12.80
CA THR A 60 -2.89 2.83 12.08
C THR A 60 -4.00 3.87 11.89
N LEU A 61 -4.96 3.57 11.01
CA LEU A 61 -6.14 4.41 10.85
C LEU A 61 -6.97 4.55 12.15
N ASP A 62 -6.95 3.53 13.01
CA ASP A 62 -7.67 3.61 14.29
C ASP A 62 -6.96 4.55 15.29
N ASP A 63 -5.61 4.55 15.29
CA ASP A 63 -4.83 5.50 16.08
C ASP A 63 -5.15 6.95 15.69
N ILE A 64 -5.22 7.24 14.39
CA ILE A 64 -5.61 8.55 13.85
C ILE A 64 -7.05 8.89 14.27
N ARG A 65 -7.98 7.93 14.16
CA ARG A 65 -9.39 8.14 14.57
C ARG A 65 -9.50 8.51 16.04
N LEU A 66 -8.72 7.87 16.91
CA LEU A 66 -8.68 8.15 18.35
C LEU A 66 -8.06 9.51 18.69
N GLN A 67 -7.10 9.98 17.90
CA GLN A 67 -6.50 11.31 18.07
C GLN A 67 -7.48 12.44 17.71
N VAL A 68 -8.26 12.28 16.63
CA VAL A 68 -9.21 13.30 16.15
C VAL A 68 -10.50 13.35 16.99
N ALA A 69 -10.88 12.25 17.63
CA ALA A 69 -12.09 12.17 18.45
C ALA A 69 -11.93 12.76 19.87
N LYS A 70 -10.73 13.22 20.23
CA LYS A 70 -10.46 13.98 21.45
C LYS A 70 -10.56 15.48 21.19
#